data_AF-A0ABD3PPE0-F1
#
_entry.id   AF-A0ABD3PPE0-F1
#
_cell.length_a   1.000
_cell.length_b   1.000
_cell.length_c   1.000
_cell.angle_alpha   90.00
_cell.angle_beta   90.00
_cell.angle_gamma   90.00
#
_symmetry.space_group_name_H-M   'P 1'
#
loop_
_entity.id
_entity.type
_entity.pdbx_description
1 polymer ?
#
loop_
_entity_poly.entity_id
_entity_poly.type
_entity_poly.pdbx_seq_one_letter_code
_entity_poly.pdbx_strand_id
1 'polypeptide(L)'
;MRHTRVITIAAWLVGALALPLSSSAFQLAPAGRLSWRLLAEEWKGEVVSNAEDGRIKGCSITPVGETEFTIRIDGIEADLGKFGLAVYKKITNDARQQRFQGFKPGTIPPHLLPTYKAFTMDEVAREAVLEAMQQNDIRPFESCRTDLVIAEISIPPRKSPQKKKKKRGTGAAEKEEMEEQKQLEWLVFDNMKDALKAGWEPGESFSFLATNCKGQKLKDVNTAASPSLATLQD
;
A
#
# COMPACT_ATOMS: atom_id res chain seq x y z
N MET A 1 67.27 2.84 -37.35
CA MET A 1 67.81 1.89 -36.36
C MET A 1 66.69 1.53 -35.39
N ARG A 2 66.20 0.29 -35.47
CA ARG A 2 65.01 -0.21 -34.77
C ARG A 2 65.48 -0.93 -33.51
N HIS A 3 65.12 -0.42 -32.33
CA HIS A 3 65.35 -1.12 -31.07
C HIS A 3 64.07 -1.85 -30.65
N THR A 4 64.05 -3.15 -30.91
CA THR A 4 63.11 -4.11 -30.35
C THR A 4 63.52 -4.40 -28.91
N ARG A 5 62.66 -4.09 -27.93
CA ARG A 5 62.82 -4.57 -26.54
C ARG A 5 61.77 -5.65 -26.29
N VAL A 6 62.29 -6.86 -26.06
CA VAL A 6 61.58 -8.01 -25.52
C VAL A 6 61.38 -7.74 -24.02
N ILE A 7 60.13 -7.76 -23.55
CA ILE A 7 59.81 -7.72 -22.11
C ILE A 7 59.12 -9.04 -21.78
N THR A 8 59.78 -9.81 -20.94
CA THR A 8 59.33 -11.07 -20.37
C THR A 8 59.11 -10.86 -18.87
N ILE A 9 58.19 -11.65 -18.30
CA ILE A 9 58.03 -12.03 -16.88
C ILE A 9 57.13 -11.11 -16.04
N ALA A 10 55.97 -11.66 -15.62
CA ALA A 10 55.71 -12.04 -14.22
C ALA A 10 54.19 -12.23 -14.02
N ALA A 11 53.70 -13.45 -14.20
CA ALA A 11 52.36 -13.82 -13.76
C ALA A 11 52.34 -13.91 -12.22
N TRP A 12 51.77 -12.90 -11.56
CA TRP A 12 51.45 -12.95 -10.14
C TRP A 12 50.10 -13.63 -9.95
N LEU A 13 50.18 -14.83 -9.37
CA LEU A 13 49.04 -15.64 -8.96
C LEU A 13 48.49 -15.05 -7.65
N VAL A 14 47.55 -14.11 -7.75
CA VAL A 14 46.81 -13.59 -6.59
C VAL A 14 45.74 -14.61 -6.22
N GLY A 15 46.04 -15.43 -5.21
CA GLY A 15 45.07 -16.23 -4.51
C GLY A 15 44.11 -15.32 -3.74
N ALA A 16 42.96 -15.02 -4.34
CA ALA A 16 41.85 -14.40 -3.64
C ALA A 16 41.17 -15.45 -2.75
N LEU A 17 41.42 -15.33 -1.46
CA LEU A 17 40.75 -16.03 -0.39
C LEU A 17 39.26 -15.65 -0.43
N ALA A 18 38.42 -16.54 -0.96
CA ALA A 18 36.97 -16.37 -0.93
C ALA A 18 36.46 -16.61 0.51
N LEU A 19 36.28 -15.53 1.26
CA LEU A 19 35.49 -15.56 2.49
C LEU A 19 34.02 -15.77 2.11
N PRO A 20 33.31 -16.77 2.67
CA PRO A 20 31.87 -16.79 2.59
C PRO A 20 31.36 -15.62 3.43
N LEU A 21 30.98 -14.53 2.78
CA LEU A 21 29.97 -13.63 3.29
C LEU A 21 28.74 -14.49 3.58
N SER A 22 28.58 -14.85 4.85
CA SER A 22 27.32 -15.31 5.39
C SER A 22 26.37 -14.12 5.30
N SER A 23 25.82 -13.93 4.09
CA SER A 23 24.54 -13.30 3.91
C SER A 23 23.58 -14.14 4.74
N SER A 24 23.28 -13.69 5.94
CA SER A 24 22.08 -14.09 6.65
C SER A 24 20.94 -13.77 5.70
N ALA A 25 20.57 -14.77 4.90
CA ALA A 25 19.41 -14.76 4.07
C ALA A 25 18.27 -14.39 5.00
N PHE A 26 17.76 -13.17 4.82
CA PHE A 26 16.43 -12.82 5.24
C PHE A 26 15.52 -13.73 4.39
N GLN A 27 15.35 -14.96 4.84
CA GLN A 27 14.31 -15.85 4.36
C GLN A 27 13.01 -15.19 4.83
N LEU A 28 12.54 -14.23 4.02
CA LEU A 28 11.12 -14.06 3.82
C LEU A 28 10.63 -15.45 3.41
N ALA A 29 10.07 -16.16 4.37
CA ALA A 29 9.33 -17.37 4.11
C ALA A 29 8.41 -17.10 2.91
N PRO A 30 8.26 -18.05 1.97
CA PRO A 30 7.33 -17.88 0.87
C PRO A 30 5.98 -17.50 1.48
N ALA A 31 5.42 -16.39 0.98
CA ALA A 31 4.10 -15.90 1.32
C ALA A 31 3.08 -16.98 0.96
N GLY A 32 2.96 -18.01 1.81
CA GLY A 32 1.79 -18.85 1.85
C GLY A 32 0.62 -17.92 2.05
N ARG A 33 -0.40 -18.04 1.19
CA ARG A 33 -1.67 -17.30 1.23
C ARG A 33 -2.09 -17.03 2.67
N LEU A 34 -1.68 -15.88 3.22
CA LEU A 34 -2.24 -15.35 4.44
C LEU A 34 -3.57 -14.76 4.00
N SER A 35 -4.56 -15.64 3.94
CA SER A 35 -5.96 -15.24 4.03
C SER A 35 -6.08 -14.40 5.30
N TRP A 36 -6.13 -13.08 5.14
CA TRP A 36 -6.16 -12.07 6.20
C TRP A 36 -7.37 -12.18 7.15
N ARG A 37 -8.23 -13.20 6.99
CA ARG A 37 -9.56 -13.34 7.60
C ARG A 37 -9.62 -13.84 9.04
N LEU A 38 -8.52 -14.23 9.68
CA LEU A 38 -8.59 -14.80 11.03
C LEU A 38 -7.64 -14.05 11.98
N LEU A 39 -8.25 -13.50 13.04
CA LEU A 39 -7.68 -12.79 14.21
C LEU A 39 -7.40 -11.28 14.08
N ALA A 40 -8.45 -10.50 14.31
CA ALA A 40 -8.41 -9.23 15.03
C ALA A 40 -9.78 -9.03 15.71
N GLU A 41 -9.85 -9.17 17.03
CA GLU A 41 -11.11 -9.19 17.81
C GLU A 41 -11.85 -7.84 17.90
N GLU A 42 -11.50 -6.85 17.06
CA GLU A 42 -12.30 -5.63 16.92
C GLU A 42 -12.20 -4.97 15.52
N TRP A 43 -11.59 -5.65 14.55
CA TRP A 43 -11.62 -5.19 13.16
C TRP A 43 -12.02 -6.35 12.25
N LYS A 44 -13.22 -6.28 11.67
CA LYS A 44 -13.86 -7.36 10.90
C LYS A 44 -13.16 -7.70 9.57
N GLY A 45 -12.03 -7.07 9.25
CA GLY A 45 -11.30 -7.32 8.01
C GLY A 45 -11.97 -6.77 6.75
N GLU A 46 -13.10 -6.09 6.90
CA GLU A 46 -13.84 -5.47 5.81
C GLU A 46 -13.34 -4.03 5.67
N VAL A 47 -12.92 -3.64 4.46
CA VAL A 47 -12.72 -2.22 4.13
C VAL A 47 -14.04 -1.55 4.45
N VAL A 48 -14.05 -0.66 5.46
CA VAL A 48 -15.29 -0.11 6.01
C VAL A 48 -16.03 0.57 4.88
N SER A 49 -17.11 -0.08 4.47
CA SER A 49 -18.01 0.43 3.48
C SER A 49 -18.70 1.66 4.05
N ASN A 50 -18.25 2.83 3.60
CA ASN A 50 -18.85 4.09 4.01
C ASN A 50 -20.21 4.32 3.32
N ALA A 51 -20.61 3.44 2.39
CA ALA A 51 -21.93 3.39 1.81
C ALA A 51 -22.85 2.48 2.62
N GLU A 52 -24.13 2.84 2.70
CA GLU A 52 -25.18 1.97 3.26
C GLU A 52 -25.21 0.60 2.56
N ASP A 53 -24.76 0.55 1.31
CA ASP A 53 -24.73 -0.64 0.45
C ASP A 53 -23.50 -1.55 0.61
N GLY A 54 -22.60 -1.28 1.55
CA GLY A 54 -21.43 -2.15 1.69
C GLY A 54 -20.31 -1.87 0.68
N ARG A 55 -20.38 -0.79 -0.10
CA ARG A 55 -19.40 -0.44 -1.14
C ARG A 55 -18.37 0.61 -0.68
N ILE A 56 -17.16 0.53 -1.22
CA ILE A 56 -16.12 1.56 -1.16
C ILE A 56 -16.62 2.78 -1.96
N LYS A 57 -16.56 3.96 -1.34
CA LYS A 57 -16.80 5.25 -1.98
C LYS A 57 -15.51 5.82 -2.57
N GLY A 58 -15.61 6.82 -3.44
CA GLY A 58 -14.45 7.48 -4.03
C GLY A 58 -13.66 6.65 -5.03
N CYS A 59 -14.23 5.57 -5.54
CA CYS A 59 -13.61 4.75 -6.58
C CYS A 59 -14.14 5.12 -7.97
N SER A 60 -13.23 5.34 -8.91
CA SER A 60 -13.55 5.48 -10.33
C SER A 60 -12.72 4.51 -11.15
N ILE A 61 -13.39 3.69 -11.96
CA ILE A 61 -12.77 2.66 -12.80
C ILE A 61 -12.92 3.06 -14.26
N THR A 62 -11.79 3.15 -14.96
CA THR A 62 -11.75 3.44 -16.39
C THR A 62 -11.17 2.22 -17.12
N PRO A 63 -11.92 1.56 -18.01
CA PRO A 63 -11.37 0.48 -18.84
C PRO A 63 -10.37 1.06 -19.84
N VAL A 64 -9.18 0.46 -19.93
CA VAL A 64 -8.14 0.82 -20.91
C VAL A 64 -8.10 -0.20 -22.04
N GLY A 65 -8.37 -1.47 -21.72
CA GLY A 65 -8.48 -2.57 -22.69
C GLY A 65 -9.61 -3.53 -22.32
N GLU A 66 -9.64 -4.71 -22.95
CA GLU A 66 -10.64 -5.74 -22.64
C GLU A 66 -10.47 -6.32 -21.22
N THR A 67 -9.23 -6.42 -20.77
CA THR A 67 -8.87 -7.02 -19.47
C THR A 67 -8.05 -6.09 -18.58
N GLU A 68 -7.82 -4.85 -19.01
CA GLU A 68 -6.97 -3.88 -18.31
C GLU A 68 -7.78 -2.66 -17.88
N PHE A 69 -7.61 -2.27 -16.62
CA PHE A 69 -8.32 -1.17 -15.99
C PHE A 69 -7.35 -0.18 -15.34
N THR A 70 -7.74 1.09 -15.34
CA THR A 70 -7.15 2.13 -14.49
C THR A 70 -8.15 2.47 -13.41
N ILE A 71 -7.71 2.44 -12.15
CA ILE A 71 -8.56 2.60 -10.98
C ILE A 71 -8.02 3.77 -10.16
N ARG A 72 -8.84 4.81 -9.98
CA ARG A 72 -8.51 5.95 -9.13
C ARG A 72 -9.33 5.86 -7.84
N ILE A 73 -8.64 5.95 -6.71
CA ILE A 73 -9.23 5.83 -5.38
C ILE A 73 -9.00 7.12 -4.60
N ASP A 74 -10.07 7.73 -4.11
CA ASP A 74 -10.04 8.81 -3.13
C ASP A 74 -9.93 8.24 -1.71
N GLY A 75 -8.78 8.48 -1.06
CA GLY A 75 -8.51 7.93 0.26
C GLY A 75 -9.33 8.52 1.40
N ILE A 76 -9.96 9.68 1.21
CA ILE A 76 -10.87 10.25 2.23
C ILE A 76 -12.20 9.51 2.15
N GLU A 77 -12.79 9.42 0.96
CA GLU A 77 -14.07 8.75 0.77
C GLU A 77 -13.99 7.23 1.03
N ALA A 78 -12.86 6.62 0.70
CA ALA A 78 -12.59 5.20 0.96
C ALA A 78 -12.09 4.91 2.40
N ASP A 79 -11.96 5.92 3.27
CA ASP A 79 -11.47 5.81 4.66
C ASP A 79 -10.16 5.01 4.81
N LEU A 80 -9.23 5.25 3.88
CA LEU A 80 -7.94 4.56 3.85
C LEU A 80 -7.06 4.89 5.05
N GLY A 81 -7.29 6.03 5.72
CA GLY A 81 -6.59 6.39 6.96
C GLY A 81 -6.85 5.38 8.08
N LYS A 82 -8.12 5.08 8.40
CA LYS A 82 -8.45 4.09 9.44
C LYS A 82 -8.03 2.69 9.03
N PHE A 83 -8.24 2.33 7.78
CA PHE A 83 -7.82 1.03 7.26
C PHE A 83 -6.30 0.85 7.38
N GLY A 84 -5.51 1.83 6.94
CA GLY A 84 -4.05 1.79 7.05
C GLY A 84 -3.55 1.78 8.49
N LEU A 85 -4.21 2.47 9.41
CA LEU A 85 -3.87 2.38 10.83
C LEU A 85 -4.10 0.96 11.39
N ALA A 86 -5.20 0.30 11.02
CA ALA A 86 -5.50 -1.06 11.44
C ALA A 86 -4.46 -2.06 10.91
N VAL A 87 -4.12 -1.95 9.61
CA VAL A 87 -3.10 -2.77 8.94
C VAL A 87 -1.73 -2.57 9.61
N TYR A 88 -1.31 -1.32 9.83
CA TYR A 88 -0.04 -1.02 10.49
C TYR A 88 0.02 -1.57 11.91
N LYS A 89 -1.05 -1.41 12.71
CA LYS A 89 -1.12 -1.98 14.06
C LYS A 89 -0.98 -3.50 14.05
N LYS A 90 -1.63 -4.18 13.09
CA LYS A 90 -1.52 -5.64 12.95
C LYS A 90 -0.08 -6.06 12.64
N ILE A 91 0.50 -5.51 11.58
CA ILE A 91 1.86 -5.85 11.15
C ILE A 91 2.88 -5.55 12.24
N THR A 92 2.74 -4.42 12.94
CA THR A 92 3.66 -4.08 14.03
C THR A 92 3.44 -4.93 15.27
N ASN A 93 2.22 -5.35 15.58
CA ASN A 93 1.98 -6.31 16.66
C ASN A 93 2.61 -7.68 16.35
N ASP A 94 2.47 -8.16 15.11
CA ASP A 94 3.10 -9.40 14.66
C ASP A 94 4.63 -9.29 14.70
N ALA A 95 5.18 -8.16 14.24
CA ALA A 95 6.61 -7.87 14.33
C ALA A 95 7.12 -7.84 15.78
N ARG A 96 6.34 -7.31 16.75
CA ARG A 96 6.73 -7.30 18.17
C ARG A 96 6.81 -8.69 18.78
N GLN A 97 6.07 -9.66 18.25
CA GLN A 97 6.15 -11.06 18.66
C GLN A 97 7.45 -11.71 18.16
N GLN A 98 8.04 -11.19 17.09
CA GLN A 98 9.35 -11.62 16.60
C GLN A 98 10.45 -11.16 17.58
N ARG A 99 11.41 -12.05 17.85
CA ARG A 99 12.57 -11.73 18.69
C ARG A 99 13.68 -11.15 17.81
N PHE A 100 13.90 -9.84 17.89
CA PHE A 100 15.03 -9.18 17.24
C PHE A 100 16.31 -9.29 18.09
N GLN A 101 17.41 -9.72 17.47
CA GLN A 101 18.70 -9.84 18.15
C GLN A 101 19.18 -8.47 18.67
N GLY A 102 19.56 -8.40 19.94
CA GLY A 102 20.06 -7.17 20.57
C GLY A 102 18.96 -6.19 21.01
N PHE A 103 17.69 -6.53 20.84
CA PHE A 103 16.57 -5.70 21.29
C PHE A 103 15.75 -6.43 22.37
N LYS A 104 15.12 -5.64 23.25
CA LYS A 104 14.22 -6.18 24.26
C LYS A 104 13.01 -6.84 23.56
N PRO A 105 12.53 -8.01 24.03
CA PRO A 105 11.30 -8.61 23.51
C PRO A 105 10.15 -7.60 23.48
N GLY A 106 9.39 -7.59 22.38
CA GLY A 106 8.31 -6.62 22.16
C GLY A 106 8.76 -5.26 21.61
N THR A 107 10.04 -5.05 21.32
CA THR A 107 10.56 -3.81 20.74
C THR A 107 10.92 -4.01 19.27
N ILE A 108 10.34 -3.19 18.39
CA ILE A 108 10.73 -3.15 16.98
C ILE A 108 11.95 -2.22 16.84
N PRO A 109 13.04 -2.66 16.20
CA PRO A 109 14.17 -1.80 15.90
C PRO A 109 13.76 -0.51 15.15
N PRO A 110 14.18 0.70 15.60
CA PRO A 110 13.74 1.97 15.01
C PRO A 110 13.98 2.11 13.50
N HIS A 111 15.05 1.50 12.98
CA HIS A 111 15.38 1.54 11.56
C HIS A 111 14.41 0.72 10.68
N LEU A 112 13.61 -0.17 11.26
CA LEU A 112 12.59 -0.94 10.54
C LEU A 112 11.24 -0.23 10.47
N LEU A 113 11.01 0.78 11.32
CA LEU A 113 9.73 1.51 11.34
C LEU A 113 9.36 2.12 9.98
N PRO A 114 10.28 2.78 9.24
CA PRO A 114 9.97 3.29 7.90
C PRO A 114 9.58 2.18 6.92
N THR A 115 10.18 1.00 7.02
CA THR A 115 9.86 -0.17 6.19
C THR A 115 8.43 -0.65 6.45
N TYR A 116 8.01 -0.74 7.71
CA TYR A 116 6.64 -1.12 8.05
C TYR A 116 5.60 -0.09 7.60
N LYS A 117 5.94 1.21 7.63
CA LYS A 117 5.07 2.26 7.07
C LYS A 117 4.93 2.11 5.56
N ALA A 118 6.04 1.92 4.85
CA ALA A 118 6.03 1.72 3.40
C ALA A 118 5.21 0.50 3.00
N PHE A 119 5.42 -0.62 3.70
CA PHE A 119 4.68 -1.85 3.47
C PHE A 119 3.18 -1.66 3.76
N THR A 120 2.82 -0.94 4.82
CA THR A 120 1.40 -0.64 5.12
C THR A 120 0.75 0.15 3.99
N MET A 121 1.41 1.18 3.47
CA MET A 121 0.86 2.00 2.39
C MET A 121 0.62 1.17 1.12
N ASP A 122 1.58 0.33 0.75
CA ASP A 122 1.48 -0.55 -0.42
C ASP A 122 0.36 -1.58 -0.27
N GLU A 123 0.29 -2.26 0.88
CA GLU A 123 -0.76 -3.26 1.14
C GLU A 123 -2.15 -2.63 1.16
N VAL A 124 -2.32 -1.48 1.82
CA VAL A 124 -3.61 -0.76 1.84
C VAL A 124 -4.08 -0.41 0.44
N ALA A 125 -3.17 0.10 -0.39
CA ALA A 125 -3.49 0.48 -1.75
C ALA A 125 -3.84 -0.73 -2.63
N ARG A 126 -3.09 -1.83 -2.53
CA ARG A 126 -3.39 -3.07 -3.27
C ARG A 126 -4.73 -3.68 -2.87
N GLU A 127 -5.02 -3.76 -1.57
CA GLU A 127 -6.30 -4.30 -1.09
C GLU A 127 -7.47 -3.41 -1.52
N ALA A 128 -7.33 -2.08 -1.44
CA ALA A 128 -8.37 -1.15 -1.89
C ALA A 128 -8.68 -1.30 -3.39
N VAL A 129 -7.67 -1.56 -4.22
CA VAL A 129 -7.85 -1.82 -5.66
C VAL A 129 -8.60 -3.13 -5.90
N LEU A 130 -8.22 -4.21 -5.21
CA LEU A 130 -8.87 -5.52 -5.39
C LEU A 130 -10.33 -5.48 -4.94
N GLU A 131 -10.62 -4.82 -3.82
CA GLU A 131 -11.98 -4.63 -3.32
C GLU A 131 -12.80 -3.76 -4.28
N ALA A 132 -12.20 -2.69 -4.83
CA ALA A 132 -12.83 -1.89 -5.87
C ALA A 132 -13.17 -2.70 -7.13
N MET A 133 -12.28 -3.58 -7.59
CA MET A 133 -12.56 -4.48 -8.72
C MET A 133 -13.72 -5.42 -8.41
N GLN A 134 -13.69 -6.05 -7.24
CA GLN A 134 -14.72 -6.99 -6.82
C GLN A 134 -16.11 -6.34 -6.72
N GLN A 135 -16.20 -5.12 -6.20
CA GLN A 135 -17.45 -4.37 -6.07
C GLN A 135 -18.03 -3.88 -7.40
N ASN A 136 -17.24 -3.89 -8.47
CA ASN A 136 -17.65 -3.51 -9.82
C ASN A 136 -17.79 -4.72 -10.75
N ASP A 137 -17.96 -5.92 -10.17
CA ASP A 137 -18.13 -7.19 -10.90
C ASP A 137 -16.95 -7.50 -11.83
N ILE A 138 -15.75 -7.05 -11.47
CA ILE A 138 -14.50 -7.37 -12.16
C ILE A 138 -13.79 -8.43 -11.35
N ARG A 139 -13.63 -9.62 -11.92
CA ARG A 139 -12.84 -10.69 -11.30
C ARG A 139 -11.36 -10.41 -11.56
N PRO A 140 -10.55 -10.06 -10.53
CA PRO A 140 -9.12 -9.83 -10.72
C PRO A 140 -8.41 -11.14 -11.12
N PHE A 141 -7.39 -11.04 -11.96
CA PHE A 141 -6.49 -12.16 -12.23
C PHE A 141 -5.54 -12.40 -11.05
N GLU A 142 -5.01 -13.62 -10.90
CA GLU A 142 -4.06 -13.93 -9.83
C GLU A 142 -2.81 -13.04 -9.89
N SER A 143 -2.36 -12.67 -11.10
CA SER A 143 -1.22 -11.77 -11.28
C SER A 143 -1.54 -10.31 -11.00
N CYS A 144 -2.81 -9.92 -10.89
CA CYS A 144 -3.23 -8.51 -10.72
C CYS A 144 -2.55 -7.87 -9.50
N ARG A 145 -2.50 -8.60 -8.37
CA ARG A 145 -1.88 -8.09 -7.14
C ARG A 145 -0.41 -7.72 -7.34
N THR A 146 0.33 -8.49 -8.14
CA THR A 146 1.78 -8.31 -8.36
C THR A 146 2.05 -7.32 -9.49
N ASP A 147 1.25 -7.35 -10.55
CA ASP A 147 1.45 -6.59 -11.78
C ASP A 147 0.97 -5.13 -11.67
N LEU A 148 0.02 -4.83 -10.77
CA LEU A 148 -0.53 -3.49 -10.64
C LEU A 148 0.54 -2.49 -10.19
N VAL A 149 0.47 -1.29 -10.78
CA VAL A 149 1.41 -0.19 -10.52
C VAL A 149 0.64 0.96 -9.91
N ILE A 150 1.09 1.42 -8.74
CA ILE A 150 0.47 2.54 -8.02
C ILE A 150 1.27 3.80 -8.32
N ALA A 151 0.58 4.81 -8.82
CA ALA A 151 1.11 6.09 -9.28
C ALA A 151 0.26 7.25 -8.72
N GLU A 152 0.72 8.48 -8.92
CA GLU A 152 0.00 9.73 -8.61
C GLU A 152 -0.60 9.74 -7.20
N ILE A 153 0.25 9.51 -6.21
CA ILE A 153 -0.16 9.45 -4.81
C ILE A 153 -0.34 10.87 -4.30
N SER A 154 -1.55 11.21 -3.88
CA SER A 154 -1.83 12.48 -3.24
C SER A 154 -2.10 12.31 -1.75
N ILE A 155 -1.44 13.14 -0.95
CA ILE A 155 -1.65 13.15 0.50
C ILE A 155 -2.32 14.47 0.90
N PRO A 156 -3.22 14.42 1.91
CA PRO A 156 -3.81 15.62 2.44
C PRO A 156 -2.70 16.47 3.06
N PRO A 157 -2.81 17.79 2.92
CA PRO A 157 -1.86 18.72 3.48
C PRO A 157 -1.85 18.62 5.00
N ARG A 158 -0.66 18.51 5.57
CA ARG A 158 -0.53 18.41 7.02
C ARG A 158 -0.93 19.73 7.65
N LYS A 159 -1.82 19.65 8.64
CA LYS A 159 -1.97 20.74 9.59
C LYS A 159 -0.62 20.89 10.29
N SER A 160 0.08 21.99 10.03
CA SER A 160 1.33 22.30 10.74
C SER A 160 1.10 22.08 12.23
N PRO A 161 1.98 21.35 12.95
CA PRO A 161 1.78 21.09 14.36
C PRO A 161 1.63 22.44 15.07
N GLN A 162 0.42 22.74 15.55
CA GLN A 162 0.19 23.91 16.39
C GLN A 162 1.15 23.76 17.56
N LYS A 163 2.19 24.60 17.61
CA LYS A 163 3.09 24.69 18.77
C LYS A 163 2.19 24.83 19.98
N LYS A 164 2.13 23.80 20.84
CA LYS A 164 1.48 23.87 22.15
C LYS A 164 2.16 25.02 22.91
N LYS A 165 1.56 26.21 22.83
CA LYS A 165 1.99 27.39 23.56
C LYS A 165 1.84 27.03 25.03
N LYS A 166 2.98 26.90 25.73
CA LYS A 166 3.06 26.59 27.17
C LYS A 166 2.28 27.66 27.92
N LYS A 167 1.03 27.35 28.29
CA LYS A 167 0.09 28.26 28.96
C LYS A 167 0.60 28.54 30.39
N ARG A 168 1.36 29.62 30.58
CA ARG A 168 1.41 30.36 31.85
C ARG A 168 0.36 31.46 31.77
N GLY A 169 -0.48 31.57 32.79
CA GLY A 169 -1.17 32.80 33.13
C GLY A 169 -2.55 32.97 32.50
N THR A 170 -3.53 33.01 33.40
CA THR A 170 -4.94 33.37 33.25
C THR A 170 -5.12 34.77 32.63
N GLY A 171 -6.02 34.91 31.66
CA GLY A 171 -6.44 36.20 31.13
C GLY A 171 -7.18 36.05 29.80
N ALA A 172 -8.45 36.47 29.77
CA ALA A 172 -9.39 36.33 28.68
C ALA A 172 -8.99 37.10 27.40
N ALA A 173 -9.30 36.53 26.24
CA ALA A 173 -9.82 37.23 25.06
C ALA A 173 -10.19 36.21 23.98
N GLU A 174 -11.49 35.99 23.82
CA GLU A 174 -12.10 35.61 22.54
C GLU A 174 -11.70 36.66 21.50
N LYS A 175 -10.90 36.26 20.51
CA LYS A 175 -10.76 36.84 19.17
C LYS A 175 -9.49 36.29 18.52
N GLU A 176 -9.62 35.17 17.83
CA GLU A 176 -8.80 34.89 16.64
C GLU A 176 -9.59 33.90 15.77
N GLU A 177 -10.68 34.45 15.25
CA GLU A 177 -11.33 33.97 14.03
C GLU A 177 -10.36 34.26 12.87
N MET A 178 -10.31 33.33 11.91
CA MET A 178 -10.22 33.69 10.49
C MET A 178 -8.88 34.23 9.98
N GLU A 179 -7.85 33.38 9.89
CA GLU A 179 -6.77 33.59 8.91
C GLU A 179 -6.30 32.28 8.27
N GLU A 180 -6.32 32.29 6.93
CA GLU A 180 -5.83 31.30 5.97
C GLU A 180 -6.47 29.89 5.97
N GLN A 181 -7.75 29.86 5.57
CA GLN A 181 -8.21 28.88 4.58
C GLN A 181 -7.52 29.13 3.22
N LYS A 182 -6.19 29.05 3.18
CA LYS A 182 -5.54 28.68 1.93
C LYS A 182 -6.04 27.26 1.68
N GLN A 183 -6.79 27.04 0.62
CA GLN A 183 -7.12 25.68 0.17
C GLN A 183 -5.80 24.95 0.08
N LEU A 184 -5.52 24.17 1.13
CA LEU A 184 -4.21 23.56 1.27
C LEU A 184 -4.14 22.56 0.13
N GLU A 185 -3.24 22.84 -0.81
CA GLU A 185 -3.11 22.09 -2.04
C GLU A 185 -2.70 20.67 -1.69
N TRP A 186 -3.43 19.70 -2.24
CA TRP A 186 -3.06 18.30 -2.09
C TRP A 186 -1.68 18.09 -2.72
N LEU A 187 -0.76 17.54 -1.94
CA LEU A 187 0.58 17.26 -2.42
C LEU A 187 0.54 15.97 -3.23
N VAL A 188 0.85 16.05 -4.52
CA VAL A 188 0.89 14.91 -5.44
C VAL A 188 2.33 14.44 -5.61
N PHE A 189 2.53 13.13 -5.58
CA PHE A 189 3.82 12.47 -5.73
C PHE A 189 3.73 11.34 -6.77
N ASP A 190 4.79 11.15 -7.54
CA ASP A 190 4.83 10.06 -8.52
C ASP A 190 4.90 8.68 -7.85
N ASN A 191 5.59 8.60 -6.70
CA ASN A 191 5.95 7.35 -6.04
C ASN A 191 5.63 7.35 -4.53
N MET A 192 5.33 6.17 -3.98
CA MET A 192 5.08 6.00 -2.53
C MET A 192 6.27 6.42 -1.67
N LYS A 193 7.49 6.20 -2.16
CA LYS A 193 8.71 6.59 -1.44
C LYS A 193 8.77 8.09 -1.19
N ASP A 194 8.25 8.90 -2.12
CA ASP A 194 8.31 10.35 -2.00
C ASP A 194 7.19 10.88 -1.12
N ALA A 195 6.00 10.25 -1.15
CA ALA A 195 4.94 10.49 -0.17
C ALA A 195 5.39 10.18 1.27
N LEU A 196 6.15 9.09 1.47
CA LEU A 196 6.73 8.74 2.78
C LEU A 196 7.84 9.70 3.22
N LYS A 197 8.57 10.33 2.29
CA LYS A 197 9.55 11.39 2.63
C LYS A 197 8.88 12.72 2.97
N ALA A 198 7.75 13.03 2.31
CA ALA A 198 6.84 14.09 2.74
C ALA A 198 6.17 13.76 4.09
N GLY A 199 6.32 12.50 4.51
CA GLY A 199 6.17 11.99 5.85
C GLY A 199 4.77 11.49 6.16
N TRP A 200 4.01 11.07 5.14
CA TRP A 200 2.78 10.32 5.36
C TRP A 200 2.91 9.31 6.51
N GLU A 201 1.94 9.30 7.41
CA GLU A 201 1.89 8.40 8.56
C GLU A 201 0.68 7.45 8.48
N PRO A 202 0.81 6.18 8.94
CA PRO A 202 -0.33 5.30 9.07
C PRO A 202 -1.44 5.92 9.93
N GLY A 203 -2.65 6.02 9.39
CA GLY A 203 -3.74 6.80 9.97
C GLY A 203 -4.13 8.02 9.15
N GLU A 204 -3.23 8.52 8.31
CA GLU A 204 -3.52 9.58 7.34
C GLU A 204 -4.08 8.97 6.04
N SER A 205 -5.19 9.51 5.54
CA SER A 205 -5.71 9.13 4.22
C SER A 205 -4.74 9.53 3.11
N PHE A 206 -4.78 8.83 1.98
CA PHE A 206 -4.05 9.19 0.77
C PHE A 206 -4.84 8.69 -0.44
N SER A 207 -4.86 9.45 -1.52
CA SER A 207 -5.51 9.06 -2.77
C SER A 207 -4.45 8.64 -3.77
N PHE A 208 -4.80 7.78 -4.73
CA PHE A 208 -3.82 7.30 -5.71
C PHE A 208 -4.51 6.80 -6.98
N LEU A 209 -3.70 6.61 -8.02
CA LEU A 209 -4.10 6.03 -9.29
C LEU A 209 -3.36 4.69 -9.49
N ALA A 210 -4.11 3.61 -9.62
CA ALA A 210 -3.59 2.30 -9.95
C ALA A 210 -3.76 2.04 -11.46
N THR A 211 -2.68 1.63 -12.11
CA THR A 211 -2.65 1.23 -13.51
C THR A 211 -2.31 -0.26 -13.63
N ASN A 212 -2.50 -0.81 -14.83
CA ASN A 212 -2.23 -2.22 -15.13
C ASN A 212 -3.03 -3.18 -14.23
N CYS A 213 -4.24 -2.77 -13.82
CA CYS A 213 -5.12 -3.62 -13.04
C CYS A 213 -5.79 -4.63 -13.97
N LYS A 214 -5.33 -5.88 -13.95
CA LYS A 214 -5.81 -6.93 -14.86
C LYS A 214 -6.98 -7.70 -14.26
N GLY A 215 -8.07 -7.82 -15.00
CA GLY A 215 -9.23 -8.59 -14.59
C GLY A 215 -10.20 -8.90 -15.74
N GLN A 216 -11.19 -9.74 -15.45
CA GLN A 216 -12.26 -10.05 -16.38
C GLN A 216 -13.56 -9.45 -15.85
N LYS A 217 -14.17 -8.56 -16.63
CA LYS A 217 -15.52 -8.06 -16.32
C LYS A 217 -16.49 -9.22 -16.46
N LEU A 218 -17.19 -9.54 -15.38
CA LEU A 218 -18.29 -10.48 -15.43
C LEU A 218 -19.39 -9.76 -16.20
N LYS A 219 -19.69 -10.23 -17.41
CA LYS A 219 -20.94 -9.82 -18.06
C LYS A 219 -22.05 -10.26 -17.14
N ASP A 220 -23.06 -9.43 -16.94
CA ASP A 220 -24.34 -9.89 -16.41
C ASP A 220 -24.80 -11.02 -17.32
N VAL A 221 -24.51 -12.25 -16.91
CA VAL A 221 -25.09 -13.44 -17.52
C VAL A 221 -26.53 -13.34 -17.07
N ASN A 222 -27.32 -12.55 -17.81
CA ASN A 222 -28.75 -12.65 -17.80
C ASN A 222 -29.00 -14.14 -17.93
N THR A 223 -29.40 -14.72 -16.80
CA THR A 223 -29.94 -16.06 -16.72
C THR A 223 -31.31 -15.94 -17.36
N ALA A 224 -31.32 -15.67 -18.68
CA ALA A 224 -32.44 -15.92 -19.53
C ALA A 224 -32.59 -17.43 -19.46
N ALA A 225 -33.47 -17.85 -18.56
CA ALA A 225 -33.90 -19.22 -18.39
C ALA A 225 -34.03 -19.84 -19.78
N SER A 226 -33.18 -20.83 -20.10
CA SER A 226 -33.33 -21.61 -21.30
C SER A 226 -34.75 -22.19 -21.32
N PRO A 227 -35.65 -21.78 -22.23
CA PRO A 227 -36.98 -22.35 -22.33
C PRO A 227 -36.91 -23.69 -23.09
N SER A 228 -36.04 -24.60 -22.64
CA SER A 228 -35.79 -25.88 -23.29
C SER A 228 -36.18 -27.04 -22.38
N LEU A 229 -37.41 -27.02 -21.85
CA LEU A 229 -38.00 -28.21 -21.22
C LEU A 229 -39.53 -28.14 -21.09
N ALA A 230 -40.22 -27.63 -22.11
CA ALA A 230 -41.69 -27.58 -22.13
C ALA A 230 -42.25 -27.91 -23.52
N THR A 231 -41.94 -29.09 -24.06
CA THR A 231 -42.73 -29.73 -25.13
C THR A 231 -42.31 -31.19 -25.23
N LEU A 232 -42.94 -32.05 -24.43
CA LEU A 232 -42.96 -33.52 -24.62
C LEU A 232 -44.10 -34.10 -23.78
N GLN A 233 -45.31 -33.64 -24.06
CA GLN A 233 -46.57 -34.32 -23.71
C GLN A 233 -47.53 -34.08 -24.87
N ASP A 234 -47.54 -35.01 -25.81
CA ASP A 234 -48.67 -35.41 -26.66
C ASP A 234 -48.49 -36.89 -27.00
#